data_AF-A0AAV2NDD3-F1
#
_entry.id   AF-A0AAV2NDD3-F1
#
_cell.length_a   1.000
_cell.length_b   1.000
_cell.length_c   1.000
_cell.angle_alpha   90.00
_cell.angle_beta   90.00
_cell.angle_gamma   90.00
#
_symmetry.space_group_name_H-M   'P 1'
#
loop_
_entity.id
_entity.type
_entity.pdbx_description
1 polymer ?
#
loop_
_entity_poly.entity_id
_entity_poly.type
_entity_poly.pdbx_seq_one_letter_code
_entity_poly.pdbx_strand_id
1 'polypeptide(L)'
;MDPTESQQRTTDVDNNCILLPLVNMLNDFLQDPRKTIVEIDFLNKFPSPEVILPEVNFSPRRVIEYMMNTHTYTNYKIERRPCLLKTVTYKYRVRPPIVNYFIFSNNMFLAADIITICYIYHVILTRKYINLKVMQDLFDMMVRKYGIKPDNMMHLDRNAITRFNITYSFPSISFPLYGCEPDISKLSNFSHLMFTFPGLILSKILWCPMVALIIPRINSFLTPIAFLVAVIVKSNQFVKDCLKIPNYTGMTLSKIYHCFMALYFSDVFPKCLKLELCKRWGIIQEEQGEYKYADYFTTYRLKAIDIILELKSQDPELQSILSEEPFKINL
;
A
#
# COMPACT_ATOMS: atom_id res chain seq x y z
N MET A 1 -36.01 -15.74 -17.35
CA MET A 1 -34.68 -15.90 -16.71
C MET A 1 -34.94 -16.19 -15.26
N ASP A 2 -34.51 -17.36 -14.79
CA ASP A 2 -34.80 -17.85 -13.45
C ASP A 2 -34.12 -16.95 -12.38
N PRO A 3 -34.80 -16.46 -11.33
CA PRO A 3 -34.23 -15.47 -10.40
C PRO A 3 -33.37 -16.08 -9.28
N THR A 4 -33.13 -17.40 -9.31
CA THR A 4 -32.61 -18.19 -8.18
C THR A 4 -31.18 -18.66 -8.34
N GLU A 5 -30.54 -18.50 -9.50
CA GLU A 5 -29.14 -18.89 -9.65
C GLU A 5 -28.20 -17.83 -9.06
N SER A 6 -27.57 -18.17 -7.94
CA SER A 6 -26.37 -17.48 -7.47
C SER A 6 -25.38 -17.38 -8.62
N GLN A 7 -24.88 -16.17 -8.92
CA GLN A 7 -23.94 -15.99 -10.02
C GLN A 7 -22.57 -16.55 -9.62
N GLN A 8 -22.34 -17.82 -9.97
CA GLN A 8 -21.06 -18.49 -9.78
C GLN A 8 -20.20 -18.35 -11.04
N ARG A 9 -19.03 -17.72 -10.90
CA ARG A 9 -18.00 -17.70 -11.95
C ARG A 9 -16.91 -18.70 -11.59
N THR A 10 -16.66 -19.65 -12.48
CA THR A 10 -15.59 -20.63 -12.32
C THR A 10 -14.47 -20.33 -13.31
N THR A 11 -13.22 -20.34 -12.86
CA THR A 11 -12.06 -20.02 -13.71
C THR A 11 -11.35 -21.27 -14.17
N ASP A 12 -10.55 -21.13 -15.24
CA ASP A 12 -9.59 -22.15 -15.64
C ASP A 12 -8.55 -22.38 -14.55
N VAL A 13 -7.87 -23.54 -14.62
CA VAL A 13 -6.81 -23.88 -13.66
C VAL A 13 -5.59 -23.01 -13.92
N ASP A 14 -5.26 -22.16 -12.95
CA ASP A 14 -4.03 -21.37 -12.96
C ASP A 14 -2.84 -22.24 -12.53
N ASN A 15 -2.00 -22.58 -13.51
CA ASN A 15 -0.76 -23.33 -13.27
C ASN A 15 0.38 -22.43 -12.74
N ASN A 16 0.25 -21.10 -12.85
CA ASN A 16 1.27 -20.15 -12.36
C ASN A 16 1.00 -19.71 -10.92
N CYS A 17 -0.14 -20.09 -10.34
CA CYS A 17 -0.49 -19.82 -8.95
C CYS A 17 -0.40 -18.33 -8.58
N ILE A 18 -0.82 -17.43 -9.48
CA ILE A 18 -0.63 -15.98 -9.34
C ILE A 18 -1.42 -15.39 -8.16
N LEU A 19 -2.55 -16.00 -7.82
CA LEU A 19 -3.35 -15.63 -6.65
C LEU A 19 -3.03 -16.44 -5.40
N LEU A 20 -2.11 -17.41 -5.46
CA LEU A 20 -1.74 -18.20 -4.29
C LEU A 20 -1.24 -17.35 -3.11
N PRO A 21 -0.42 -16.28 -3.30
CA PRO A 21 -0.06 -15.41 -2.20
C PRO A 21 -1.27 -14.74 -1.53
N LEU A 22 -2.26 -14.29 -2.31
CA LEU A 22 -3.51 -13.76 -1.78
C LEU A 22 -4.27 -14.82 -0.98
N VAL A 23 -4.41 -16.03 -1.54
CA VAL A 23 -5.09 -17.15 -0.86
C VAL A 23 -4.40 -17.47 0.47
N ASN A 24 -3.07 -17.50 0.51
CA ASN A 24 -2.32 -17.75 1.73
C ASN A 24 -2.55 -16.64 2.77
N MET A 25 -2.47 -15.36 2.38
CA MET A 25 -2.76 -14.25 3.30
C MET A 25 -4.18 -14.30 3.87
N LEU A 26 -5.17 -14.65 3.03
CA LEU A 26 -6.55 -14.81 3.48
C LEU A 26 -6.68 -15.97 4.47
N ASN A 27 -6.10 -17.14 4.17
CA ASN A 27 -6.12 -18.28 5.07
C ASN A 27 -5.43 -17.96 6.41
N ASP A 28 -4.26 -17.33 6.36
CA ASP A 28 -3.51 -16.91 7.55
C ASP A 28 -4.30 -15.91 8.40
N PHE A 29 -5.08 -15.04 7.76
CA PHE A 29 -5.94 -14.09 8.46
C PHE A 29 -7.16 -14.78 9.08
N LEU A 30 -7.84 -15.65 8.32
CA LEU A 30 -9.05 -16.35 8.75
C LEU A 30 -8.79 -17.39 9.86
N GLN A 31 -7.58 -17.91 9.97
CA GLN A 31 -7.21 -18.89 10.99
C GLN A 31 -6.89 -18.29 12.37
N ASP A 32 -6.58 -16.98 12.45
CA ASP A 32 -6.32 -16.33 13.74
C ASP A 32 -7.45 -15.35 14.10
N PRO A 33 -8.38 -15.73 15.00
CA PRO A 33 -9.52 -14.90 15.37
C PRO A 33 -9.12 -13.61 16.10
N ARG A 34 -7.85 -13.48 16.51
CA ARG A 34 -7.31 -12.26 17.15
C ARG A 34 -6.79 -11.26 16.12
N LYS A 35 -6.65 -11.66 14.85
CA LYS A 35 -6.24 -10.73 13.79
C LYS A 35 -7.39 -9.80 13.45
N THR A 36 -7.18 -8.53 13.76
CA THR A 36 -8.05 -7.42 13.39
C THR A 36 -7.34 -6.50 12.41
N ILE A 37 -8.11 -5.63 11.78
CA ILE A 37 -7.55 -4.54 10.97
C ILE A 37 -7.24 -3.41 11.92
N VAL A 38 -5.95 -3.09 12.08
CA VAL A 38 -5.47 -2.14 13.09
C VAL A 38 -6.13 -0.79 12.92
N GLU A 39 -6.34 -0.33 11.69
CA GLU A 39 -6.98 0.96 11.44
C GLU A 39 -8.42 1.02 11.94
N ILE A 40 -9.13 -0.11 11.93
CA ILE A 40 -10.50 -0.20 12.46
C ILE A 40 -10.46 -0.12 14.00
N ASP A 41 -9.53 -0.81 14.65
CA ASP A 41 -9.39 -0.77 16.12
C ASP A 41 -9.08 0.64 16.64
N PHE A 42 -8.40 1.45 15.81
CA PHE A 42 -8.02 2.83 16.12
C PHE A 42 -9.00 3.86 15.55
N LEU A 43 -10.10 3.46 14.91
CA LEU A 43 -10.98 4.36 14.14
C LEU A 43 -11.49 5.54 14.96
N ASN A 44 -11.81 5.32 16.25
CA ASN A 44 -12.27 6.36 17.16
C ASN A 44 -11.23 7.45 17.47
N LYS A 45 -9.94 7.18 17.23
CA LYS A 45 -8.84 8.13 17.42
C LYS A 45 -8.47 8.89 16.15
N PHE A 46 -8.99 8.49 14.99
CA PHE A 46 -8.74 9.23 13.75
C PHE A 46 -9.31 10.65 13.85
N PRO A 47 -8.66 11.63 13.19
CA PRO A 47 -9.22 12.98 13.10
C PRO A 47 -10.59 12.97 12.42
N SER A 48 -11.27 14.11 12.47
CA SER A 48 -12.56 14.29 11.80
C SER A 48 -12.47 13.98 10.30
N PRO A 49 -13.53 13.44 9.65
CA PRO A 49 -13.55 13.12 8.22
C PRO A 49 -13.18 14.28 7.28
N GLU A 50 -13.28 15.52 7.73
CA GLU A 50 -12.91 16.74 7.01
C GLU A 50 -11.39 16.95 6.93
N VAL A 51 -10.61 16.29 7.81
CA VAL A 51 -9.15 16.29 7.74
C VAL A 51 -8.73 15.37 6.60
N ILE A 52 -8.30 16.00 5.51
CA ILE A 52 -7.89 15.34 4.27
C ILE A 52 -6.40 15.52 4.02
N LEU A 53 -5.83 14.57 3.28
CA LEU A 53 -4.46 14.70 2.81
C LEU A 53 -4.37 15.76 1.70
N PRO A 54 -3.50 16.78 1.82
CA PRO A 54 -3.26 17.73 0.74
C PRO A 54 -2.84 17.02 -0.55
N GLU A 55 -3.20 17.58 -1.71
CA GLU A 55 -2.91 17.07 -3.07
C GLU A 55 -3.60 15.75 -3.46
N VAL A 56 -3.78 14.83 -2.52
CA VAL A 56 -4.42 13.53 -2.74
C VAL A 56 -5.92 13.55 -2.42
N ASN A 57 -6.35 14.55 -1.64
CA ASN A 57 -7.75 14.95 -1.43
C ASN A 57 -8.64 13.83 -0.86
N PHE A 58 -8.16 13.10 0.15
CA PHE A 58 -8.95 12.07 0.84
C PHE A 58 -8.71 11.97 2.34
N SER A 59 -9.71 11.46 3.05
CA SER A 59 -9.67 11.14 4.47
C SER A 59 -9.71 9.62 4.67
N PRO A 60 -8.68 9.01 5.32
CA PRO A 60 -8.68 7.60 5.64
C PRO A 60 -9.87 7.18 6.50
N ARG A 61 -10.24 7.99 7.51
CA ARG A 61 -11.39 7.73 8.37
C ARG A 61 -12.67 7.52 7.56
N ARG A 62 -12.95 8.47 6.66
CA ARG A 62 -14.15 8.41 5.82
C ARG A 62 -14.17 7.17 4.94
N VAL A 63 -13.02 6.76 4.40
CA VAL A 63 -12.91 5.55 3.58
C VAL A 63 -13.15 4.30 4.44
N ILE A 64 -12.57 4.23 5.63
CA ILE A 64 -12.77 3.10 6.56
C ILE A 64 -14.24 2.98 6.95
N GLU A 65 -14.87 4.08 7.39
CA GLU A 65 -16.30 4.13 7.74
C GLU A 65 -17.18 3.73 6.55
N TYR A 66 -16.88 4.24 5.35
CA TYR A 66 -17.60 3.85 4.12
C TYR A 66 -17.51 2.35 3.85
N MET A 67 -16.30 1.77 3.95
CA MET A 67 -16.08 0.35 3.71
C MET A 67 -16.85 -0.50 4.72
N MET A 68 -16.83 -0.14 6.01
CA MET A 68 -17.57 -0.83 7.07
C MET A 68 -19.08 -0.78 6.85
N ASN A 69 -19.62 0.39 6.53
CA ASN A 69 -21.06 0.58 6.30
C ASN A 69 -21.54 -0.17 5.06
N THR A 70 -20.80 -0.05 3.96
CA THR A 70 -21.13 -0.70 2.68
C THR A 70 -21.06 -2.22 2.80
N HIS A 71 -20.08 -2.73 3.54
CA HIS A 71 -19.95 -4.15 3.81
C HIS A 71 -21.14 -4.68 4.62
N THR A 72 -21.47 -4.04 5.74
CA THR A 72 -22.60 -4.43 6.60
C THR A 72 -23.92 -4.43 5.82
N TYR A 73 -24.16 -3.37 5.06
CA TYR A 73 -25.34 -3.23 4.22
C TYR A 73 -25.43 -4.28 3.11
N THR A 74 -24.29 -4.64 2.50
CA THR A 74 -24.23 -5.68 1.48
C THR A 74 -24.56 -7.06 2.06
N ASN A 75 -23.97 -7.40 3.21
CA ASN A 75 -24.23 -8.69 3.85
C ASN A 75 -25.71 -8.81 4.25
N TYR A 76 -26.29 -7.75 4.82
CA TYR A 76 -27.73 -7.67 5.11
C TYR A 76 -28.59 -7.88 3.86
N LYS A 77 -28.22 -7.27 2.73
CA LYS A 77 -28.93 -7.46 1.45
C LYS A 77 -28.86 -8.90 0.96
N ILE A 78 -27.72 -9.55 1.08
CA ILE A 78 -27.51 -10.95 0.65
C ILE A 78 -28.30 -11.89 1.56
N GLU A 79 -28.31 -11.66 2.87
CA GLU A 79 -29.11 -12.43 3.82
C GLU A 79 -30.61 -12.37 3.48
N ARG A 80 -31.11 -11.18 3.13
CA ARG A 80 -32.51 -10.99 2.73
C ARG A 80 -32.82 -11.49 1.31
N ARG A 81 -31.82 -11.55 0.43
CA ARG A 81 -31.97 -11.94 -0.97
C ARG A 81 -30.73 -12.75 -1.40
N PRO A 82 -30.71 -14.07 -1.13
CA PRO A 82 -29.54 -14.92 -1.41
C PRO A 82 -29.10 -14.93 -2.88
N CYS A 83 -29.99 -14.64 -3.83
CA CYS A 83 -29.66 -14.50 -5.25
C CYS A 83 -28.69 -13.33 -5.56
N LEU A 84 -28.47 -12.42 -4.62
CA LEU A 84 -27.45 -11.36 -4.72
C LEU A 84 -26.03 -11.85 -4.40
N LEU A 85 -25.90 -13.07 -3.88
CA LEU A 85 -24.60 -13.71 -3.65
C LEU A 85 -23.89 -13.94 -4.99
N LYS A 86 -22.64 -13.48 -5.05
CA LYS A 86 -21.73 -13.68 -6.17
C LYS A 86 -20.50 -14.39 -5.66
N THR A 87 -20.07 -15.41 -6.39
CA THR A 87 -18.88 -16.18 -6.05
C THR A 87 -17.94 -16.29 -7.23
N VAL A 88 -16.64 -16.27 -6.94
CA VAL A 88 -15.58 -16.51 -7.91
C VAL A 88 -14.74 -17.67 -7.40
N THR A 89 -14.76 -18.78 -8.13
CA THR A 89 -13.98 -19.98 -7.80
C THR A 89 -12.64 -19.92 -8.52
N TYR A 90 -11.57 -19.66 -7.77
CA TYR A 90 -10.20 -19.72 -8.25
C TYR A 90 -9.69 -21.15 -8.17
N LYS A 91 -9.34 -21.75 -9.31
CA LYS A 91 -8.70 -23.07 -9.38
C LYS A 91 -7.21 -22.92 -9.64
N TYR A 92 -6.38 -23.62 -8.88
CA TYR A 92 -4.92 -23.53 -9.02
C TYR A 92 -4.22 -24.86 -8.75
N ARG A 93 -3.02 -25.01 -9.31
CA ARG A 93 -2.24 -26.24 -9.21
C ARG A 93 -0.83 -25.93 -8.71
N VAL A 94 -0.58 -26.22 -7.43
CA VAL A 94 0.76 -26.13 -6.83
C VAL A 94 1.63 -27.32 -7.27
N ARG A 95 1.04 -28.51 -7.34
CA ARG A 95 1.72 -29.74 -7.78
C ARG A 95 0.76 -30.61 -8.59
N PRO A 96 1.11 -31.02 -9.83
CA PRO A 96 0.33 -32.00 -10.57
C PRO A 96 0.21 -33.33 -9.80
N PRO A 97 -0.92 -34.05 -9.89
CA PRO A 97 -2.14 -33.74 -10.65
C PRO A 97 -3.18 -32.90 -9.86
N ILE A 98 -2.92 -32.60 -8.58
CA ILE A 98 -3.90 -32.08 -7.64
C ILE A 98 -4.32 -30.65 -8.01
N VAL A 99 -5.62 -30.44 -8.22
CA VAL A 99 -6.22 -29.12 -8.41
C VAL A 99 -6.82 -28.66 -7.09
N ASN A 100 -6.33 -27.54 -6.58
CA ASN A 100 -6.87 -26.87 -5.41
C ASN A 100 -7.87 -25.79 -5.85
N TYR A 101 -8.74 -25.38 -4.94
CA TYR A 101 -9.69 -24.31 -5.19
C TYR A 101 -9.81 -23.38 -3.99
N PHE A 102 -10.08 -22.10 -4.27
CA PHE A 102 -10.45 -21.10 -3.28
C PHE A 102 -11.67 -20.34 -3.77
N ILE A 103 -12.66 -20.13 -2.90
CA ILE A 103 -13.92 -19.49 -3.26
C ILE A 103 -13.95 -18.09 -2.64
N PHE A 104 -13.88 -17.08 -3.49
CA PHE A 104 -14.14 -15.71 -3.11
C PHE A 104 -15.64 -15.44 -3.21
N SER A 105 -16.16 -14.58 -2.35
CA SER A 105 -17.56 -14.14 -2.44
C SER A 105 -17.70 -12.67 -2.07
N ASN A 106 -18.78 -12.03 -2.54
CA ASN A 106 -19.14 -10.69 -2.07
C ASN A 106 -19.73 -10.68 -0.65
N ASN A 107 -19.81 -11.82 0.03
CA ASN A 107 -20.27 -11.99 1.41
C ASN A 107 -19.16 -12.54 2.34
N MET A 108 -17.89 -12.46 1.93
CA MET A 108 -16.75 -12.77 2.82
C MET A 108 -16.59 -11.70 3.90
N PHE A 109 -15.73 -11.93 4.90
CA PHE A 109 -15.44 -10.95 5.96
C PHE A 109 -14.81 -9.66 5.42
N LEU A 110 -15.03 -8.53 6.10
CA LEU A 110 -14.51 -7.21 5.68
C LEU A 110 -12.99 -7.21 5.51
N ALA A 111 -12.26 -7.91 6.38
CA ALA A 111 -10.82 -8.06 6.24
C ALA A 111 -10.42 -8.78 4.96
N ALA A 112 -11.16 -9.80 4.55
CA ALA A 112 -10.92 -10.49 3.29
C ALA A 112 -11.16 -9.57 2.08
N ASP A 113 -12.20 -8.71 2.14
CA ASP A 113 -12.44 -7.69 1.12
C ASP A 113 -11.26 -6.71 1.02
N ILE A 114 -10.80 -6.16 2.14
CA ILE A 114 -9.71 -5.18 2.18
C ILE A 114 -8.39 -5.80 1.72
N ILE A 115 -8.03 -6.98 2.21
CA ILE A 115 -6.83 -7.71 1.76
C ILE A 115 -6.89 -7.95 0.26
N THR A 116 -8.04 -8.39 -0.25
CA THR A 116 -8.23 -8.63 -1.70
C THR A 116 -8.05 -7.34 -2.50
N ILE A 117 -8.66 -6.22 -2.08
CA ILE A 117 -8.55 -4.94 -2.77
C ILE A 117 -7.10 -4.42 -2.74
N CYS A 118 -6.44 -4.43 -1.58
CA CYS A 118 -5.05 -4.00 -1.44
C CYS A 118 -4.09 -4.86 -2.26
N TYR A 119 -4.26 -6.20 -2.25
CA TYR A 119 -3.47 -7.11 -3.07
C TYR A 119 -3.67 -6.85 -4.55
N ILE A 120 -4.92 -6.74 -4.98
CA ILE A 120 -5.25 -6.42 -6.36
C ILE A 120 -4.61 -5.09 -6.76
N TYR A 121 -4.73 -4.04 -5.95
CA TYR A 121 -4.12 -2.74 -6.26
C TYR A 121 -2.60 -2.86 -6.47
N HIS A 122 -1.87 -3.47 -5.54
CA HIS A 122 -0.42 -3.58 -5.64
C HIS A 122 0.05 -4.54 -6.72
N VAL A 123 -0.55 -5.72 -6.86
CA VAL A 123 -0.14 -6.74 -7.84
C VAL A 123 -0.57 -6.39 -9.25
N ILE A 124 -1.75 -5.78 -9.44
CA ILE A 124 -2.23 -5.38 -10.78
C ILE A 124 -1.47 -4.17 -11.31
N LEU A 125 -1.32 -3.11 -10.52
CA LEU A 125 -0.70 -1.87 -11.00
C LEU A 125 0.78 -2.04 -11.35
N THR A 126 1.49 -2.91 -10.63
CA THR A 126 2.93 -3.08 -10.82
C THR A 126 3.29 -4.02 -11.97
N ARG A 127 2.40 -4.92 -12.41
CA ARG A 127 2.82 -6.11 -13.20
C ARG A 127 1.93 -6.50 -14.39
N LYS A 128 1.02 -5.63 -14.84
CA LYS A 128 0.19 -5.85 -16.06
C LYS A 128 -0.64 -7.17 -16.04
N TYR A 129 -0.94 -7.75 -14.87
CA TYR A 129 -1.75 -8.98 -14.75
C TYR A 129 -3.26 -8.75 -14.91
N ILE A 130 -3.67 -7.59 -15.44
CA ILE A 130 -5.08 -7.24 -15.72
C ILE A 130 -5.75 -8.29 -16.62
N ASN A 131 -4.97 -9.06 -17.39
CA ASN A 131 -5.48 -9.99 -18.39
C ASN A 131 -5.99 -11.33 -17.82
N LEU A 132 -5.78 -11.62 -16.53
CA LEU A 132 -6.33 -12.83 -15.92
C LEU A 132 -7.83 -12.66 -15.62
N LYS A 133 -8.67 -13.51 -16.22
CA LYS A 133 -10.12 -13.50 -16.03
C LYS A 133 -10.53 -13.55 -14.54
N VAL A 134 -9.88 -14.39 -13.73
CA VAL A 134 -10.16 -14.47 -12.29
C VAL A 134 -9.92 -13.13 -11.59
N MET A 135 -8.86 -12.40 -11.95
CA MET A 135 -8.56 -11.09 -11.37
C MET A 135 -9.58 -10.04 -11.78
N GLN A 136 -10.01 -10.07 -13.04
CA GLN A 136 -11.08 -9.21 -13.54
C GLN A 136 -12.40 -9.49 -12.80
N ASP A 137 -12.77 -10.76 -12.66
CA ASP A 137 -13.98 -11.17 -11.96
C ASP A 137 -13.97 -10.74 -10.48
N LEU A 138 -12.84 -10.93 -9.79
CA LEU A 138 -12.66 -10.47 -8.41
C LEU A 138 -12.73 -8.95 -8.31
N PHE A 139 -12.06 -8.24 -9.21
CA PHE A 139 -12.05 -6.80 -9.21
C PHE A 139 -13.44 -6.23 -9.49
N ASP A 140 -14.16 -6.75 -10.48
CA ASP A 140 -15.55 -6.39 -10.78
C ASP A 140 -16.48 -6.63 -9.59
N MET A 141 -16.27 -7.75 -8.87
CA MET A 141 -17.03 -8.06 -7.67
C MET A 141 -16.81 -7.00 -6.59
N MET A 142 -15.56 -6.60 -6.34
CA MET A 142 -15.21 -5.54 -5.38
C MET A 142 -15.72 -4.15 -5.81
N VAL A 143 -15.57 -3.79 -7.09
CA VAL A 143 -16.09 -2.54 -7.67
C VAL A 143 -17.59 -2.43 -7.48
N ARG A 144 -18.33 -3.50 -7.74
CA ARG A 144 -19.80 -3.52 -7.57
C ARG A 144 -20.21 -3.46 -6.11
N LYS A 145 -19.49 -4.15 -5.21
CA LYS A 145 -19.76 -4.14 -3.77
C LYS A 145 -19.55 -2.76 -3.17
N TYR A 146 -18.40 -2.14 -3.45
CA TYR A 146 -17.95 -0.90 -2.80
C TYR A 146 -18.09 0.36 -3.66
N GLY A 147 -18.72 0.28 -4.83
CA GLY A 147 -18.87 1.42 -5.72
C GLY A 147 -17.55 2.06 -6.17
N ILE A 148 -16.46 1.27 -6.23
CA ILE A 148 -15.10 1.78 -6.43
C ILE A 148 -14.98 2.50 -7.77
N LYS A 149 -14.49 3.74 -7.75
CA LYS A 149 -14.27 4.56 -8.95
C LYS A 149 -12.85 4.40 -9.50
N PRO A 150 -12.64 4.60 -10.81
CA PRO A 150 -11.30 4.62 -11.41
C PRO A 150 -10.43 5.75 -10.81
N ASP A 151 -9.12 5.49 -10.64
CA ASP A 151 -8.19 6.45 -10.00
C ASP A 151 -7.85 7.66 -10.89
N ASN A 152 -8.16 7.61 -12.20
CA ASN A 152 -7.65 8.54 -13.21
C ASN A 152 -8.57 9.75 -13.49
N MET A 153 -9.59 10.00 -12.67
CA MET A 153 -10.51 11.12 -12.92
C MET A 153 -9.88 12.43 -12.43
N MET A 154 -9.51 13.32 -13.34
CA MET A 154 -8.84 14.62 -13.05
C MET A 154 -9.62 15.54 -12.09
N HIS A 155 -10.88 15.21 -11.79
CA HIS A 155 -11.72 15.86 -10.80
C HIS A 155 -12.49 14.80 -10.00
N LEU A 156 -11.78 13.92 -9.30
CA LEU A 156 -12.43 13.03 -8.35
C LEU A 156 -13.18 13.89 -7.34
N ASP A 157 -14.51 13.68 -7.28
CA ASP A 157 -15.33 14.16 -6.18
C ASP A 157 -14.60 13.83 -4.88
N ARG A 158 -14.54 14.81 -3.97
CA ARG A 158 -13.98 14.61 -2.64
C ARG A 158 -14.53 13.34 -2.02
N ASN A 159 -15.78 12.96 -2.28
CA ASN A 159 -16.43 11.79 -1.70
C ASN A 159 -16.26 10.49 -2.50
N ALA A 160 -15.55 10.52 -3.63
CA ALA A 160 -15.29 9.32 -4.41
C ALA A 160 -14.41 8.33 -3.62
N ILE A 161 -14.77 7.06 -3.70
CA ILE A 161 -13.99 5.96 -3.14
C ILE A 161 -13.25 5.30 -4.29
N THR A 162 -11.94 5.49 -4.36
CA THR A 162 -11.09 4.84 -5.37
C THR A 162 -10.27 3.72 -4.75
N ARG A 163 -9.59 2.93 -5.60
CA ARG A 163 -8.69 1.87 -5.13
C ARG A 163 -7.50 2.45 -4.39
N PHE A 164 -6.99 3.59 -4.87
CA PHE A 164 -5.94 4.35 -4.20
C PHE A 164 -6.41 4.70 -2.78
N ASN A 165 -7.59 5.30 -2.63
CA ASN A 165 -8.09 5.74 -1.33
C ASN A 165 -8.23 4.56 -0.36
N ILE A 166 -8.81 3.44 -0.81
CA ILE A 166 -8.94 2.24 0.03
C ILE A 166 -7.56 1.74 0.45
N THR A 167 -6.66 1.51 -0.50
CA THR A 167 -5.34 0.94 -0.24
C THR A 167 -4.54 1.75 0.77
N TYR A 168 -4.53 3.08 0.61
CA TYR A 168 -3.78 3.97 1.50
C TYR A 168 -4.54 4.34 2.77
N SER A 169 -5.75 3.85 2.98
CA SER A 169 -6.47 3.93 4.26
C SER A 169 -6.19 2.75 5.18
N PHE A 170 -5.58 1.67 4.67
CA PHE A 170 -5.25 0.45 5.41
C PHE A 170 -3.75 0.10 5.33
N PRO A 171 -2.83 0.99 5.79
CA PRO A 171 -1.39 0.78 5.70
C PRO A 171 -0.89 -0.51 6.38
N SER A 172 -1.56 -1.02 7.42
CA SER A 172 -1.20 -2.29 8.08
C SER A 172 -1.31 -3.50 7.15
N ILE A 173 -2.15 -3.39 6.13
CA ILE A 173 -2.37 -4.43 5.11
C ILE A 173 -1.60 -4.08 3.85
N SER A 174 -1.71 -2.84 3.36
CA SER A 174 -1.19 -2.46 2.04
C SER A 174 0.32 -2.33 1.99
N PHE A 175 0.96 -1.78 3.03
CA PHE A 175 2.39 -1.48 2.95
C PHE A 175 3.26 -2.74 2.96
N PRO A 176 2.96 -3.78 3.76
CA PRO A 176 3.67 -5.06 3.65
C PRO A 176 3.61 -5.68 2.25
N LEU A 177 2.60 -5.38 1.44
CA LEU A 177 2.47 -5.91 0.08
C LEU A 177 3.53 -5.35 -0.89
N TYR A 178 4.17 -4.22 -0.58
CA TYR A 178 5.37 -3.79 -1.31
C TYR A 178 6.53 -4.77 -1.13
N GLY A 179 6.53 -5.54 -0.03
CA GLY A 179 7.50 -6.60 0.21
C GLY A 179 7.08 -7.99 -0.27
N CYS A 180 5.78 -8.22 -0.47
CA CYS A 180 5.23 -9.45 -1.04
C CYS A 180 5.48 -9.49 -2.55
N GLU A 181 6.66 -9.93 -2.94
CA GLU A 181 6.93 -10.22 -4.33
C GLU A 181 6.67 -11.71 -4.63
N PRO A 182 5.70 -12.04 -5.50
CA PRO A 182 5.70 -13.35 -6.13
C PRO A 182 6.90 -13.39 -7.08
N ASP A 183 7.95 -14.10 -6.66
CA ASP A 183 9.10 -14.58 -7.43
C ASP A 183 9.80 -13.54 -8.35
N ILE A 184 10.64 -12.71 -7.74
CA ILE A 184 11.46 -11.64 -8.35
C ILE A 184 12.70 -12.20 -9.06
N SER A 185 12.94 -13.52 -8.93
CA SER A 185 14.06 -14.17 -9.61
C SER A 185 14.05 -13.93 -11.13
N LYS A 186 12.91 -13.52 -11.68
CA LYS A 186 12.71 -13.19 -13.11
C LYS A 186 12.77 -11.70 -13.47
N LEU A 187 12.85 -10.79 -12.49
CA LEU A 187 13.03 -9.35 -12.70
C LEU A 187 14.41 -8.95 -12.17
N SER A 188 15.45 -9.23 -12.95
CA SER A 188 16.86 -8.89 -12.66
C SER A 188 17.08 -7.45 -12.16
N ASN A 189 16.16 -6.54 -12.49
CA ASN A 189 16.36 -5.10 -12.39
C ASN A 189 15.94 -4.51 -11.02
N PHE A 190 14.98 -5.10 -10.30
CA PHE A 190 14.59 -4.59 -8.95
C PHE A 190 15.62 -4.89 -7.86
N SER A 191 16.52 -5.85 -8.12
CA SER A 191 17.61 -6.21 -7.23
C SER A 191 18.53 -5.02 -6.91
N HIS A 192 18.76 -4.10 -7.87
CA HIS A 192 19.62 -2.93 -7.70
C HIS A 192 19.15 -1.94 -6.61
N LEU A 193 17.83 -1.80 -6.42
CA LEU A 193 17.29 -0.98 -5.33
C LEU A 193 17.53 -1.63 -3.95
N MET A 194 17.45 -2.97 -3.86
CA MET A 194 17.76 -3.70 -2.61
C MET A 194 19.23 -3.63 -2.24
N PHE A 195 20.12 -3.60 -3.23
CA PHE A 195 21.56 -3.43 -3.00
C PHE A 195 21.96 -2.00 -2.64
N THR A 196 21.11 -1.00 -2.88
CA THR A 196 21.42 0.40 -2.55
C THR A 196 21.49 0.61 -1.05
N PHE A 197 20.69 -0.10 -0.24
CA PHE A 197 20.77 -0.07 1.22
C PHE A 197 20.83 -1.51 1.78
N PRO A 198 22.01 -2.16 1.72
CA PRO A 198 22.16 -3.58 2.02
C PRO A 198 21.97 -3.86 3.52
N GLY A 199 21.17 -4.87 3.87
CA GLY A 199 20.89 -5.27 5.26
C GLY A 199 19.50 -4.85 5.76
N LEU A 200 18.77 -4.02 5.00
CA LEU A 200 17.44 -3.57 5.37
C LEU A 200 16.31 -4.52 4.89
N ILE A 201 16.33 -5.79 5.33
CA ILE A 201 15.33 -6.80 4.93
C ILE A 201 13.89 -6.37 5.29
N LEU A 202 13.69 -5.56 6.35
CA LEU A 202 12.40 -4.96 6.71
C LEU A 202 12.00 -3.70 5.90
N SER A 203 12.90 -3.12 5.09
CA SER A 203 12.69 -1.78 4.47
C SER A 203 11.93 -1.73 3.14
N LYS A 204 11.44 -2.86 2.61
CA LYS A 204 10.64 -2.80 1.37
C LYS A 204 9.40 -1.92 1.54
N ILE A 205 8.87 -1.83 2.76
CA ILE A 205 7.79 -0.90 3.13
C ILE A 205 8.23 0.58 2.94
N LEU A 206 9.48 0.92 3.24
CA LEU A 206 10.03 2.27 3.09
C LEU A 206 10.15 2.70 1.62
N TRP A 207 9.96 1.79 0.68
CA TRP A 207 9.89 2.10 -0.75
C TRP A 207 8.53 2.61 -1.19
N CYS A 208 7.51 2.47 -0.35
CA CYS A 208 6.22 3.09 -0.59
C CYS A 208 6.34 4.60 -0.34
N PRO A 209 6.07 5.48 -1.33
CA PRO A 209 6.11 6.92 -1.11
C PRO A 209 5.16 7.39 0.01
N MET A 210 4.03 6.69 0.16
CA MET A 210 3.01 7.00 1.16
C MET A 210 3.40 6.55 2.57
N VAL A 211 4.54 5.86 2.75
CA VAL A 211 5.03 5.45 4.08
C VAL A 211 5.23 6.65 5.00
N ALA A 212 5.55 7.82 4.46
CA ALA A 212 5.72 9.04 5.26
C ALA A 212 4.46 9.41 6.07
N LEU A 213 3.26 9.02 5.61
CA LEU A 213 2.02 9.25 6.34
C LEU A 213 1.96 8.55 7.70
N ILE A 214 2.61 7.39 7.81
CA ILE A 214 2.55 6.56 9.01
C ILE A 214 3.77 6.72 9.91
N ILE A 215 4.80 7.46 9.48
CA ILE A 215 5.98 7.67 10.31
C ILE A 215 5.62 8.67 11.44
N PRO A 216 5.80 8.30 12.71
CA PRO A 216 5.42 9.14 13.84
C PRO A 216 6.49 10.22 14.10
N ARG A 217 6.05 11.42 14.45
CA ARG A 217 6.93 12.50 14.91
C ARG A 217 7.41 12.20 16.35
N ILE A 218 8.58 11.56 16.49
CA ILE A 218 9.15 11.12 17.77
C ILE A 218 10.34 11.94 18.27
N ASN A 219 10.97 12.73 17.42
CA ASN A 219 12.05 13.66 17.77
C ASN A 219 11.91 14.97 16.96
N SER A 220 12.71 16.00 17.31
CA SER A 220 12.78 17.25 16.54
C SER A 220 13.48 17.10 15.19
N PHE A 221 14.23 16.01 15.00
CA PHE A 221 15.00 15.74 13.80
C PHE A 221 14.12 15.07 12.75
N LEU A 222 14.14 15.56 11.52
CA LEU A 222 13.43 14.98 10.39
C LEU A 222 14.21 13.80 9.79
N THR A 223 14.78 12.96 10.66
CA THR A 223 15.76 11.90 10.33
C THR A 223 15.29 10.98 9.20
N PRO A 224 14.01 10.54 9.14
CA PRO A 224 13.56 9.66 8.06
C PRO A 224 13.44 10.36 6.70
N ILE A 225 13.26 11.68 6.65
CA ILE A 225 12.91 12.40 5.41
C ILE A 225 14.05 12.32 4.40
N ALA A 226 15.30 12.55 4.81
CA ALA A 226 16.44 12.45 3.90
C ALA A 226 16.55 11.07 3.25
N PHE A 227 16.32 10.01 4.05
CA PHE A 227 16.30 8.63 3.56
C PHE A 227 15.18 8.41 2.54
N LEU A 228 13.94 8.81 2.85
CA LEU A 228 12.79 8.61 1.96
C LEU A 228 12.94 9.39 0.64
N VAL A 229 13.47 10.62 0.70
CA VAL A 229 13.79 11.41 -0.49
C VAL A 229 14.80 10.67 -1.36
N ALA A 230 15.89 10.15 -0.77
CA ALA A 230 16.90 9.41 -1.51
C ALA A 230 16.34 8.13 -2.16
N VAL A 231 15.46 7.41 -1.46
CA VAL A 231 14.77 6.24 -2.01
C VAL A 231 13.98 6.61 -3.26
N ILE A 232 13.16 7.66 -3.22
CA ILE A 232 12.36 8.09 -4.39
C ILE A 232 13.23 8.65 -5.51
N VAL A 233 14.29 9.39 -5.20
CA VAL A 233 15.25 9.86 -6.21
C VAL A 233 15.86 8.66 -6.94
N LYS A 234 16.29 7.62 -6.20
CA LYS A 234 16.83 6.40 -6.80
C LYS A 234 15.78 5.62 -7.60
N SER A 235 14.56 5.50 -7.09
CA SER A 235 13.45 4.85 -7.81
C SER A 235 13.10 5.59 -9.10
N ASN A 236 13.08 6.93 -9.09
CA ASN A 236 12.84 7.73 -10.29
C ASN A 236 13.92 7.54 -11.35
N GLN A 237 15.19 7.47 -10.92
CA GLN A 237 16.30 7.18 -11.81
C GLN A 237 16.16 5.78 -12.42
N PHE A 238 15.81 4.77 -11.62
CA PHE A 238 15.57 3.42 -12.10
C PHE A 238 14.47 3.36 -13.17
N VAL A 239 13.35 4.07 -12.96
CA VAL A 239 12.27 4.17 -13.94
C VAL A 239 12.78 4.77 -15.26
N LYS A 240 13.59 5.83 -15.18
CA LYS A 240 14.18 6.49 -16.35
C LYS A 240 15.11 5.56 -17.12
N ASP A 241 16.02 4.89 -16.43
CA ASP A 241 17.10 4.11 -17.07
C ASP A 241 16.62 2.73 -17.55
N CYS A 242 15.85 2.04 -16.72
CA CYS A 242 15.50 0.62 -16.94
C CYS A 242 14.15 0.44 -17.64
N LEU A 243 13.15 1.27 -17.31
CA LEU A 243 11.81 1.14 -17.90
C LEU A 243 11.64 1.99 -19.17
N LYS A 244 12.57 2.91 -19.45
CA LYS A 244 12.61 3.77 -20.65
C LYS A 244 11.24 4.36 -21.01
N ILE A 245 10.50 4.82 -20.00
CA ILE A 245 9.17 5.38 -20.20
C ILE A 245 9.30 6.65 -21.07
N PRO A 246 8.70 6.69 -22.27
CA PRO A 246 8.79 7.85 -23.15
C PRO A 246 8.31 9.11 -22.43
N ASN A 247 9.06 10.21 -22.56
CA ASN A 247 8.75 11.52 -21.96
C ASN A 247 8.68 11.55 -20.43
N TYR A 248 9.22 10.55 -19.72
CA TYR A 248 9.35 10.62 -18.26
C TYR A 248 10.44 11.60 -17.87
N THR A 249 10.04 12.79 -17.41
CA THR A 249 10.96 13.84 -16.94
C THR A 249 11.36 13.68 -15.48
N GLY A 250 10.75 12.73 -14.75
CA GLY A 250 10.92 12.58 -13.31
C GLY A 250 10.34 13.75 -12.52
N MET A 251 10.25 13.60 -11.19
CA MET A 251 9.89 14.72 -10.31
C MET A 251 11.14 15.55 -9.97
N THR A 252 10.98 16.88 -9.87
CA THR A 252 12.02 17.77 -9.33
C THR A 252 12.29 17.44 -7.87
N LEU A 253 13.50 17.73 -7.38
CA LEU A 253 13.86 17.43 -6.00
C LEU A 253 12.95 18.18 -5.01
N SER A 254 12.62 19.44 -5.30
CA SER A 254 11.70 20.26 -4.51
C SER A 254 10.31 19.66 -4.41
N LYS A 255 9.74 19.17 -5.53
CA LYS A 255 8.44 18.49 -5.50
C LYS A 255 8.48 17.23 -4.65
N ILE A 256 9.55 16.43 -4.74
CA ILE A 256 9.73 15.23 -3.90
C ILE A 256 9.80 15.62 -2.43
N TYR A 257 10.64 16.60 -2.08
CA TYR A 257 10.84 17.08 -0.71
C TYR A 257 9.54 17.62 -0.10
N HIS A 258 8.88 18.56 -0.78
CA HIS A 258 7.63 19.16 -0.29
C HIS A 258 6.51 18.14 -0.14
N CYS A 259 6.40 17.18 -1.07
CA CYS A 259 5.44 16.09 -0.93
C CYS A 259 5.72 15.27 0.33
N PHE A 260 6.96 14.83 0.56
CA PHE A 260 7.30 14.06 1.76
C PHE A 260 7.06 14.83 3.06
N MET A 261 7.38 16.12 3.09
CA MET A 261 7.09 16.98 4.22
C MET A 261 5.58 17.06 4.46
N ALA A 262 4.77 17.32 3.43
CA ALA A 262 3.31 17.37 3.56
C ALA A 262 2.72 16.03 4.07
N LEU A 263 3.23 14.89 3.58
CA LEU A 263 2.81 13.57 4.06
C LEU A 263 3.21 13.35 5.53
N TYR A 264 4.45 13.65 5.89
CA TYR A 264 4.99 13.42 7.23
C TYR A 264 4.31 14.26 8.31
N PHE A 265 4.01 15.53 8.00
CA PHE A 265 3.30 16.43 8.89
C PHE A 265 1.78 16.24 8.89
N SER A 266 1.25 15.35 8.06
CA SER A 266 -0.19 15.09 8.00
C SER A 266 -0.70 14.38 9.26
N ASP A 267 -1.84 14.86 9.76
CA ASP A 267 -2.53 14.32 10.93
C ASP A 267 -3.67 13.36 10.56
N VAL A 268 -3.80 12.99 9.28
CA VAL A 268 -4.85 12.06 8.78
C VAL A 268 -4.83 10.68 9.45
N PHE A 269 -3.67 10.28 10.00
CA PHE A 269 -3.52 9.09 10.84
C PHE A 269 -3.15 9.49 12.27
N PRO A 270 -3.80 8.91 13.29
CA PRO A 270 -3.50 9.25 14.67
C PRO A 270 -2.12 8.76 15.10
N LYS A 271 -1.43 9.55 15.94
CA LYS A 271 -0.06 9.26 16.42
C LYS A 271 0.08 7.85 17.01
N CYS A 272 -0.92 7.36 17.75
CA CYS A 272 -0.89 6.03 18.35
C CYS A 272 -0.92 4.90 17.31
N LEU A 273 -1.67 5.03 16.21
CA LEU A 273 -1.63 4.09 15.10
C LEU A 273 -0.27 4.14 14.39
N LYS A 274 0.27 5.35 14.16
CA LYS A 274 1.62 5.53 13.58
C LYS A 274 2.68 4.79 14.40
N LEU A 275 2.67 4.97 15.72
CA LEU A 275 3.57 4.29 16.65
C LEU A 275 3.41 2.76 16.59
N GLU A 276 2.18 2.27 16.67
CA GLU A 276 1.88 0.82 16.64
C GLU A 276 2.43 0.16 15.36
N LEU A 277 2.14 0.74 14.20
CA LEU A 277 2.59 0.20 12.91
C LEU A 277 4.11 0.29 12.76
N CYS A 278 4.71 1.44 13.06
CA CYS A 278 6.15 1.62 12.96
C CYS A 278 6.93 0.72 13.93
N LYS A 279 6.39 0.44 15.12
CA LYS A 279 7.00 -0.51 16.07
C LYS A 279 6.95 -1.93 15.52
N ARG A 280 5.80 -2.36 14.98
CA ARG A 280 5.64 -3.67 14.32
C ARG A 280 6.59 -3.87 13.15
N TRP A 281 6.90 -2.80 12.42
CA TRP A 281 7.81 -2.83 11.28
C TRP A 281 9.27 -2.54 11.62
N GLY A 282 9.62 -2.38 12.91
CA GLY A 282 11.00 -2.05 13.32
C GLY A 282 11.52 -0.73 12.76
N ILE A 283 10.62 0.20 12.41
CA ILE A 283 10.96 1.59 12.03
C ILE A 283 11.30 2.41 13.27
N ILE A 284 10.62 2.11 14.37
CA ILE A 284 10.90 2.66 15.69
C ILE A 284 11.13 1.54 16.70
N GLN A 285 11.86 1.86 17.75
CA GLN A 285 12.09 1.02 18.91
C GLN A 285 11.66 1.77 20.17
N GLU A 286 11.33 1.03 21.22
CA GLU A 286 10.96 1.59 22.52
C GLU A 286 12.07 1.23 23.51
N GLU A 287 12.79 2.24 24.00
CA GLU A 287 13.90 2.10 24.93
C GLU A 287 13.61 2.94 26.16
N GLN A 288 13.60 2.33 27.34
CA GLN A 288 13.40 3.05 28.61
C GLN A 288 12.10 3.89 28.65
N GLY A 289 11.06 3.47 27.93
CA GLY A 289 9.77 4.18 27.85
C GLY A 289 9.73 5.31 26.82
N GLU A 290 10.80 5.53 26.06
CA GLU A 290 10.86 6.51 24.97
C GLU A 290 10.93 5.84 23.60
N TYR A 291 10.28 6.43 22.60
CA TYR A 291 10.36 5.96 21.22
C TYR A 291 11.53 6.60 20.49
N LYS A 292 12.35 5.77 19.82
CA LYS A 292 13.46 6.19 18.97
C LYS A 292 13.33 5.58 17.58
N TYR A 293 13.84 6.28 16.57
CA TYR A 293 13.98 5.68 15.24
C TYR A 293 15.05 4.60 15.27
N ALA A 294 14.88 3.57 14.45
CA ALA A 294 15.91 2.56 14.25
C ALA A 294 17.20 3.20 13.69
N ASP A 295 18.34 2.69 14.16
CA ASP A 295 19.67 3.28 13.91
C ASP A 295 20.01 3.45 12.42
N TYR A 296 19.44 2.61 11.56
CA TYR A 296 19.72 2.64 10.14
C TYR A 296 19.38 3.97 9.47
N PHE A 297 18.42 4.75 10.00
CA PHE A 297 18.15 6.09 9.46
C PHE A 297 19.33 7.03 9.65
N THR A 298 20.01 6.94 10.79
CA THR A 298 21.24 7.70 11.06
C THR A 298 22.42 7.09 10.29
N THR A 299 22.57 5.76 10.30
CA THR A 299 23.66 5.05 9.60
C THR A 299 23.68 5.34 8.10
N TYR A 300 22.51 5.36 7.45
CA TYR A 300 22.42 5.59 6.00
C TYR A 300 22.21 7.05 5.60
N ARG A 301 22.25 8.00 6.55
CA ARG A 301 21.97 9.41 6.25
C ARG A 301 22.96 10.00 5.23
N LEU A 302 24.25 9.79 5.44
CA LEU A 302 25.28 10.26 4.50
C LEU A 302 25.10 9.63 3.12
N LYS A 303 24.86 8.31 3.09
CA LYS A 303 24.59 7.60 1.83
C LYS A 303 23.35 8.14 1.11
N ALA A 304 22.31 8.51 1.84
CA ALA A 304 21.10 9.12 1.28
C ALA A 304 21.42 10.49 0.65
N ILE A 305 22.24 11.32 1.31
CA ILE A 305 22.71 12.59 0.79
C ILE A 305 23.56 12.38 -0.48
N ASP A 306 24.49 11.43 -0.46
CA ASP A 306 25.35 11.10 -1.61
C ASP A 306 24.53 10.69 -2.84
N ILE A 307 23.50 9.86 -2.64
CA ILE A 307 22.58 9.45 -3.72
C ILE A 307 21.87 10.66 -4.32
N ILE A 308 21.43 11.61 -3.49
CA ILE A 308 20.76 12.83 -3.96
C ILE A 308 21.74 13.71 -4.72
N LEU A 309 22.94 13.95 -4.17
CA LEU A 309 23.99 14.72 -4.83
C LEU A 309 24.37 14.14 -6.20
N GLU A 310 24.56 12.83 -6.28
CA GLU A 310 24.90 12.13 -7.52
C GLU A 310 23.80 12.27 -8.57
N LEU A 311 22.55 11.96 -8.20
CA LEU A 311 21.44 11.83 -9.16
C LEU A 311 20.69 13.13 -9.44
N LYS A 312 20.88 14.15 -8.60
CA LYS A 312 20.25 15.48 -8.72
C LYS A 312 21.26 16.61 -8.79
N SER A 313 22.51 16.34 -9.16
CA SER A 313 23.60 17.33 -9.27
C SER A 313 23.26 18.57 -10.11
N GLN A 314 22.38 18.45 -11.09
CA GLN A 314 21.94 19.54 -11.98
C GLN A 314 20.61 20.18 -11.56
N ASP A 315 20.02 19.76 -10.43
CA ASP A 315 18.76 20.32 -9.94
C ASP A 315 19.04 21.69 -9.29
N PRO A 316 18.38 22.78 -9.75
CA PRO A 316 18.68 24.13 -9.27
C PRO A 316 18.34 24.33 -7.79
N GLU A 317 17.46 23.51 -7.21
CA GLU A 317 17.03 23.61 -5.81
C GLU A 317 17.86 22.74 -4.87
N LEU A 318 18.86 22.01 -5.39
CA LEU A 318 19.67 21.06 -4.63
C LEU A 318 20.29 21.68 -3.36
N GLN A 319 20.97 22.82 -3.50
CA GLN A 319 21.66 23.46 -2.37
C GLN A 319 20.67 23.98 -1.31
N SER A 320 19.53 24.53 -1.76
CA SER A 320 18.47 24.98 -0.84
C SER A 320 17.95 23.80 -0.02
N ILE A 321 17.64 22.68 -0.67
CA ILE A 321 17.08 21.49 0.00
C ILE A 321 18.10 20.84 0.92
N LEU A 322 19.37 20.72 0.51
CA LEU A 322 20.43 20.15 1.36
C LEU A 322 20.77 21.02 2.57
N SER A 323 20.39 22.30 2.57
CA SER A 323 20.53 23.18 3.72
C SER A 323 19.43 22.98 4.78
N GLU A 324 18.38 22.24 4.45
CA GLU A 324 17.27 21.95 5.37
C GLU A 324 17.69 20.96 6.46
N GLU A 325 17.01 21.04 7.62
CA GLU A 325 17.28 20.21 8.81
C GLU A 325 17.45 18.70 8.53
N PRO A 326 16.62 18.03 7.70
CA PRO A 326 16.77 16.61 7.42
C PRO A 326 18.12 16.24 6.82
N PHE A 327 18.81 17.18 6.16
CA PHE A 327 20.05 16.97 5.42
C PHE A 327 21.29 17.54 6.13
N LYS A 328 21.14 18.31 7.21
CA LYS A 328 22.26 18.88 7.98
C LYS A 328 23.07 17.80 8.70
N ILE A 329 24.35 17.67 8.35
CA ILE A 329 25.30 16.85 9.08
C ILE A 329 25.72 17.65 10.34
N ASN A 330 25.20 17.28 11.50
CA ASN A 330 25.78 17.73 12.76
C ASN A 330 27.06 16.91 12.95
N LEU A 331 28.21 17.54 12.68
CA LEU A 331 29.53 16.97 12.92
C LEU A 331 29.84 16.88 14.42
#